data_AF-A0A382F909-F1
#
_entry.id   AF-A0A382F909-F1
#
_cell.length_a   1.000
_cell.length_b   1.000
_cell.length_c   1.000
_cell.angle_alpha   90.00
_cell.angle_beta   90.00
_cell.angle_gamma   90.00
#
_symmetry.space_group_name_H-M   'P 1'
#
loop_
_entity.id
_entity.type
_entity.pdbx_description
1 polymer ?
#
loop_
_entity_poly.entity_id
_entity_poly.type
_entity_poly.pdbx_seq_one_letter_code
_entity_poly.pdbx_strand_id
1 'polypeptide(L)'
;MKKPTILVLCDVKLIDDYTFHMVGEKYVNAVAHAANANPILMPAWGKGIDLGAIEYDLAALLPVLDGVCLPGSITNVHPSHYHQNLLNDELELDEQRDTAAFPIIHACIEADIPLLAICRGFQELNVALGGSLHQALAEVPGFEDHSWDDEKTREEQYLPSHRIKILKDCLLHRILDQTDLAVNSLHHQGIEQLAPGLHADAISE
;
A
#
# COMPACT_ATOMS: atom_id res chain seq x y z
N MET A 1 -19.46 21.03 8.84
CA MET A 1 -19.49 19.61 8.41
C MET A 1 -18.57 18.82 9.32
N LYS A 2 -18.91 17.57 9.66
CA LYS A 2 -18.01 16.67 10.42
C LYS A 2 -16.78 16.38 9.54
N LYS A 3 -15.58 16.33 10.13
CA LYS A 3 -14.38 15.87 9.40
C LYS A 3 -14.54 14.38 9.03
N PRO A 4 -14.18 13.97 7.80
CA PRO A 4 -14.19 12.55 7.41
C PRO A 4 -13.39 11.71 8.40
N THR A 5 -13.83 10.50 8.70
CA THR A 5 -13.12 9.50 9.49
C THR A 5 -12.45 8.51 8.53
N ILE A 6 -11.12 8.48 8.53
CA ILE A 6 -10.32 7.65 7.63
C ILE A 6 -9.59 6.61 8.45
N LEU A 7 -9.82 5.34 8.12
CA LEU A 7 -9.06 4.25 8.70
C LEU A 7 -7.69 4.16 8.04
N VAL A 8 -6.65 3.96 8.85
CA VAL A 8 -5.28 3.79 8.37
C VAL A 8 -4.77 2.45 8.90
N LEU A 9 -4.51 1.51 8.00
CA LEU A 9 -4.04 0.18 8.37
C LEU A 9 -2.60 0.25 8.91
N CYS A 10 -2.36 -0.39 10.05
CA CYS A 10 -1.04 -0.53 10.65
C CYS A 10 -0.20 -1.61 9.95
N ASP A 11 1.10 -1.37 9.89
CA ASP A 11 2.12 -2.42 9.81
C ASP A 11 2.25 -3.13 11.15
N VAL A 12 2.85 -4.32 11.13
CA VAL A 12 3.43 -4.96 12.31
C VAL A 12 4.94 -4.87 12.25
N LYS A 13 5.53 -4.30 13.31
CA LYS A 13 6.98 -4.20 13.46
C LYS A 13 7.44 -4.89 14.73
N LEU A 14 8.54 -5.62 14.61
CA LEU A 14 9.28 -6.16 15.74
C LEU A 14 10.25 -5.08 16.21
N ILE A 15 10.12 -4.66 17.46
CA ILE A 15 11.06 -3.75 18.13
C ILE A 15 11.58 -4.50 19.35
N ASP A 16 12.87 -4.81 19.33
CA ASP A 16 13.49 -5.78 20.24
C ASP A 16 12.74 -7.12 20.16
N ASP A 17 12.20 -7.62 21.28
CA ASP A 17 11.44 -8.88 21.34
C ASP A 17 9.91 -8.68 21.30
N TYR A 18 9.42 -7.46 21.05
CA TYR A 18 8.00 -7.12 21.14
C TYR A 18 7.41 -6.70 19.79
N THR A 19 6.20 -7.16 19.51
CA THR A 19 5.47 -6.80 18.29
C THR A 19 4.58 -5.59 18.52
N PHE A 20 4.67 -4.60 17.62
CA PHE A 20 3.86 -3.38 17.65
C PHE A 20 3.09 -3.19 16.35
N HIS A 21 1.86 -2.71 16.45
CA HIS A 21 1.07 -2.27 15.31
C HIS A 21 1.25 -0.77 15.14
N MET A 22 1.81 -0.32 14.01
CA MET A 22 2.25 1.06 13.84
C MET A 22 1.91 1.62 12.46
N VAL A 23 1.81 2.94 12.38
CA VAL A 23 1.72 3.70 11.13
C VAL A 23 2.77 4.81 11.16
N GLY A 24 3.51 4.97 10.05
CA GLY A 24 4.47 6.07 9.93
C GLY A 24 3.78 7.44 10.00
N GLU A 25 4.35 8.36 10.79
CA GLU A 25 3.76 9.68 11.05
C GLU A 25 3.41 10.46 9.77
N LYS A 26 4.19 10.29 8.70
CA LYS A 26 3.92 10.92 7.39
C LYS A 26 2.53 10.62 6.85
N TYR A 27 2.01 9.41 7.06
CA TYR A 27 0.67 9.01 6.62
C TYR A 27 -0.41 9.60 7.53
N VAL A 28 -0.19 9.57 8.85
CA VAL A 28 -1.08 10.21 9.83
C VAL A 28 -1.18 11.71 9.54
N ASN A 29 -0.04 12.36 9.28
CA ASN A 29 0.05 13.78 8.93
C ASN A 29 -0.69 14.08 7.62
N ALA A 30 -0.51 13.26 6.59
CA ALA A 30 -1.22 13.42 5.32
C ALA A 30 -2.75 13.32 5.49
N VAL A 31 -3.23 12.33 6.25
CA VAL A 31 -4.67 12.18 6.52
C VAL A 31 -5.20 13.34 7.38
N ALA A 32 -4.51 13.67 8.47
CA ALA A 32 -4.96 14.69 9.43
C ALA A 32 -4.96 16.10 8.84
N HIS A 33 -3.92 16.44 8.08
CA HIS A 33 -3.66 17.81 7.67
C HIS A 33 -3.91 18.04 6.18
N ALA A 34 -3.41 17.17 5.29
CA ALA A 34 -3.60 17.36 3.85
C ALA A 34 -5.04 17.01 3.42
N ALA A 35 -5.59 15.88 3.90
CA ALA A 35 -6.97 15.50 3.64
C ALA A 35 -8.00 16.13 4.60
N ASN A 36 -7.53 16.81 5.66
CA ASN A 36 -8.37 17.40 6.72
C ASN A 36 -9.37 16.40 7.34
N ALA A 37 -8.91 15.18 7.61
CA ALA A 37 -9.69 14.07 8.13
C ALA A 37 -9.24 13.62 9.53
N ASN A 38 -10.02 12.76 10.19
CA ASN A 38 -9.66 12.11 11.45
C ASN A 38 -9.03 10.75 11.13
N PRO A 39 -7.71 10.54 11.35
CA PRO A 39 -7.11 9.23 11.21
C PRO A 39 -7.50 8.32 12.38
N ILE A 40 -7.94 7.10 12.08
CA ILE A 40 -8.13 6.03 13.06
C ILE A 40 -7.20 4.88 12.67
N LEU A 41 -6.28 4.52 13.55
CA LEU A 41 -5.36 3.43 13.30
C LEU A 41 -6.06 2.09 13.54
N MET A 42 -6.00 1.20 12.55
CA MET A 42 -6.50 -0.16 12.68
C MET A 42 -5.31 -1.12 12.80
N PRO A 43 -5.19 -1.89 13.89
CA PRO A 43 -4.15 -2.89 13.97
C PRO A 43 -4.42 -3.98 12.92
N ALA A 44 -3.35 -4.41 12.24
CA ALA A 44 -3.35 -5.65 11.48
C ALA A 44 -3.73 -6.86 12.37
N TRP A 45 -4.06 -7.99 11.77
CA TRP A 45 -4.47 -9.20 12.50
C TRP A 45 -3.98 -10.46 11.81
N GLY A 46 -3.97 -11.56 12.55
CA GLY A 46 -3.45 -12.84 12.09
C GLY A 46 -2.77 -13.54 13.25
N LYS A 47 -1.99 -14.58 12.95
CA LYS A 47 -1.19 -15.25 13.97
C LYS A 47 0.00 -14.37 14.34
N GLY A 48 -0.05 -13.75 15.52
CA GLY A 48 1.07 -12.99 16.08
C GLY A 48 1.85 -13.77 17.14
N ILE A 49 2.91 -13.16 17.68
CA ILE A 49 3.65 -13.68 18.84
C ILE A 49 2.76 -13.60 20.09
N ASP A 50 2.22 -12.40 20.35
CA ASP A 50 1.36 -12.13 21.51
C ASP A 50 -0.12 -12.01 21.14
N LEU A 51 -0.43 -11.90 19.84
CA LEU A 51 -1.78 -11.64 19.34
C LEU A 51 -2.48 -12.94 18.93
N GLY A 52 -3.62 -13.22 19.58
CA GLY A 52 -4.56 -14.24 19.12
C GLY A 52 -5.35 -13.79 17.90
N ALA A 53 -6.07 -14.71 17.25
CA ALA A 53 -6.90 -14.37 16.10
C ALA A 53 -7.94 -13.28 16.47
N ILE A 54 -7.99 -12.21 15.66
CA ILE A 54 -9.04 -11.20 15.70
C ILE A 54 -9.94 -11.43 14.49
N GLU A 55 -11.24 -11.51 14.73
CA GLU A 55 -12.27 -11.48 13.69
C GLU A 55 -12.96 -10.12 13.72
N TYR A 56 -12.64 -9.25 12.77
CA TYR A 56 -13.34 -7.97 12.62
C TYR A 56 -14.66 -8.17 11.85
N ASP A 57 -15.74 -7.60 12.37
CA ASP A 57 -16.97 -7.40 11.59
C ASP A 57 -16.78 -6.20 10.65
N LEU A 58 -16.06 -6.44 9.54
CA LEU A 58 -15.80 -5.41 8.53
C LEU A 58 -17.09 -4.88 7.89
N ALA A 59 -18.12 -5.73 7.77
CA ALA A 59 -19.42 -5.34 7.23
C ALA A 59 -20.13 -4.31 8.12
N ALA A 60 -19.98 -4.39 9.44
CA ALA A 60 -20.47 -3.36 10.35
C ALA A 60 -19.52 -2.16 10.49
N LEU A 61 -18.21 -2.39 10.43
CA LEU A 61 -17.20 -1.37 10.68
C LEU A 61 -17.00 -0.41 9.50
N LEU A 62 -16.88 -0.91 8.27
CA LEU A 62 -16.54 -0.07 7.12
C LEU A 62 -17.61 0.99 6.77
N PRO A 63 -18.92 0.70 6.84
CA PRO A 63 -19.95 1.70 6.53
C PRO A 63 -20.01 2.90 7.48
N VAL A 64 -19.35 2.85 8.64
CA VAL A 64 -19.26 4.00 9.55
C VAL A 64 -18.01 4.87 9.32
N LEU A 65 -17.16 4.47 8.37
CA LEU A 65 -15.98 5.20 7.94
C LEU A 65 -16.29 5.98 6.65
N ASP A 66 -15.55 7.06 6.44
CA ASP A 66 -15.65 7.86 5.22
C ASP A 66 -14.59 7.45 4.17
N GLY A 67 -13.70 6.52 4.52
CA GLY A 67 -12.68 5.96 3.63
C GLY A 67 -11.59 5.18 4.35
N VAL A 68 -10.74 4.54 3.57
CA VAL A 68 -9.61 3.72 4.04
C VAL A 68 -8.32 4.17 3.34
N CYS A 69 -7.23 4.19 4.09
CA CYS A 69 -5.88 4.41 3.61
C CYS A 69 -5.03 3.17 3.91
N LEU A 70 -4.42 2.60 2.87
CA LEU A 70 -3.40 1.54 2.96
C LEU A 70 -2.03 2.18 2.72
N PRO A 71 -1.23 2.40 3.77
CA PRO A 71 0.07 3.05 3.65
C PRO A 71 1.09 2.25 2.83
N GLY A 72 2.22 2.87 2.50
CA GLY A 72 3.41 2.10 2.09
C GLY A 72 4.09 1.46 3.31
N SER A 73 4.91 0.44 3.06
CA SER A 73 5.84 -0.12 4.05
C SER A 73 7.15 -0.51 3.38
N ILE A 74 8.14 -0.81 4.20
CA ILE A 74 9.37 -1.51 3.79
C ILE A 74 9.13 -3.00 3.56
N THR A 75 8.10 -3.57 4.20
CA THR A 75 7.74 -4.99 4.03
C THR A 75 7.01 -5.18 2.70
N ASN A 76 7.07 -6.41 2.20
CA ASN A 76 6.57 -6.83 0.91
C ASN A 76 5.33 -7.71 1.07
N VAL A 77 4.51 -7.82 0.02
CA VAL A 77 3.40 -8.78 0.01
C VAL A 77 3.96 -10.19 -0.15
N HIS A 78 3.51 -11.13 0.68
CA HIS A 78 4.03 -12.49 0.66
C HIS A 78 3.76 -13.19 -0.70
N PRO A 79 4.78 -13.78 -1.37
CA PRO A 79 4.65 -14.35 -2.72
C PRO A 79 3.63 -15.46 -2.90
N SER A 80 3.31 -16.19 -1.82
CA SER A 80 2.25 -17.20 -1.84
C SER A 80 0.89 -16.63 -2.22
N HIS A 81 0.63 -15.34 -1.99
CA HIS A 81 -0.63 -14.69 -2.33
C HIS A 81 -0.82 -14.47 -3.84
N TYR A 82 0.27 -14.53 -4.62
CA TYR A 82 0.24 -14.45 -6.09
C TYR A 82 0.97 -15.64 -6.73
N HIS A 83 0.90 -16.81 -6.07
CA HIS A 83 1.34 -18.11 -6.59
C HIS A 83 2.81 -18.22 -6.99
N GLN A 84 3.68 -17.46 -6.34
CA GLN A 84 5.13 -17.55 -6.52
C GLN A 84 5.81 -18.13 -5.28
N ASN A 85 6.96 -18.74 -5.48
CA ASN A 85 7.87 -19.10 -4.38
C ASN A 85 8.63 -17.86 -3.92
N LEU A 86 9.04 -17.85 -2.66
CA LEU A 86 9.90 -16.81 -2.12
C LEU A 86 11.22 -16.74 -2.92
N LEU A 87 11.57 -15.54 -3.39
CA LEU A 87 12.79 -15.32 -4.16
C LEU A 87 14.05 -15.54 -3.31
N ASN A 88 14.07 -14.96 -2.09
CA ASN A 88 15.14 -15.11 -1.12
C ASN A 88 14.61 -14.79 0.30
N ASP A 89 15.38 -15.19 1.32
CA ASP A 89 15.03 -14.97 2.74
C ASP A 89 15.26 -13.53 3.22
N GLU A 90 15.75 -12.64 2.36
CA GLU A 90 16.00 -11.21 2.67
C GLU A 90 14.74 -10.35 2.49
N LEU A 91 13.71 -10.88 1.83
CA LEU A 91 12.43 -10.19 1.70
C LEU A 91 11.79 -10.00 3.08
N GLU A 92 11.66 -8.75 3.51
CA GLU A 92 10.89 -8.41 4.69
C GLU A 92 9.41 -8.66 4.43
N LEU A 93 8.75 -9.48 5.26
CA LEU A 93 7.35 -9.88 5.11
C LEU A 93 6.53 -9.45 6.34
N ASP A 94 5.26 -9.12 6.11
CA ASP A 94 4.30 -8.79 7.17
C ASP A 94 2.98 -9.53 6.90
N GLU A 95 2.95 -10.81 7.28
CA GLU A 95 1.81 -11.69 7.02
C GLU A 95 0.54 -11.27 7.79
N GLN A 96 0.69 -10.62 8.95
CA GLN A 96 -0.46 -10.06 9.67
C GLN A 96 -1.06 -8.88 8.89
N ARG A 97 -0.23 -8.02 8.32
CA ARG A 97 -0.74 -6.96 7.44
C ARG A 97 -1.36 -7.52 6.17
N ASP A 98 -0.81 -8.56 5.56
CA ASP A 98 -1.41 -9.20 4.38
C ASP A 98 -2.78 -9.81 4.71
N THR A 99 -2.88 -10.52 5.84
CA THR A 99 -4.13 -11.09 6.37
C THR A 99 -5.19 -10.01 6.63
N ALA A 100 -4.75 -8.81 7.00
CA ALA A 100 -5.63 -7.67 7.24
C ALA A 100 -6.06 -6.94 5.95
N ALA A 101 -5.11 -6.66 5.07
CA ALA A 101 -5.31 -5.81 3.90
C ALA A 101 -6.31 -6.42 2.92
N PHE A 102 -6.21 -7.72 2.60
CA PHE A 102 -7.05 -8.30 1.54
C PHE A 102 -8.55 -8.30 1.88
N PRO A 103 -8.99 -8.74 3.08
CA PRO A 103 -10.39 -8.64 3.45
C PRO A 103 -10.89 -7.18 3.50
N ILE A 104 -10.06 -6.23 3.92
CA ILE A 104 -10.41 -4.79 3.89
C ILE A 104 -10.63 -4.33 2.46
N ILE A 105 -9.73 -4.68 1.54
CA ILE A 105 -9.83 -4.30 0.12
C ILE A 105 -11.14 -4.81 -0.48
N HIS A 106 -11.43 -6.11 -0.30
CA HIS A 106 -12.67 -6.70 -0.80
C HIS A 106 -13.91 -6.02 -0.20
N ALA A 107 -13.93 -5.83 1.12
CA ALA A 107 -15.07 -5.24 1.80
C ALA A 107 -15.27 -3.75 1.43
N CYS A 108 -14.19 -3.00 1.19
CA CYS A 108 -14.29 -1.63 0.67
C CYS A 108 -14.93 -1.60 -0.72
N ILE A 109 -14.54 -2.51 -1.61
CA ILE A 109 -15.10 -2.59 -2.97
C ILE A 109 -16.57 -3.00 -2.91
N GLU A 110 -16.91 -4.01 -2.11
CA GLU A 110 -18.29 -4.49 -1.96
C GLU A 110 -19.24 -3.43 -1.38
N ALA A 111 -18.72 -2.55 -0.50
CA ALA A 111 -19.50 -1.51 0.18
C ALA A 111 -19.34 -0.11 -0.44
N ASP A 112 -18.69 0.03 -1.60
CA ASP A 112 -18.41 1.30 -2.27
C ASP A 112 -17.70 2.34 -1.35
N ILE A 113 -16.78 1.87 -0.50
CA ILE A 113 -16.01 2.72 0.41
C ILE A 113 -14.72 3.21 -0.29
N PRO A 114 -14.45 4.53 -0.31
CA PRO A 114 -13.23 5.06 -0.91
C PRO A 114 -11.96 4.48 -0.29
N LEU A 115 -11.04 4.03 -1.14
CA LEU A 115 -9.77 3.42 -0.76
C LEU A 115 -8.60 4.16 -1.44
N LEU A 116 -7.63 4.61 -0.65
CA LEU A 116 -6.35 5.12 -1.15
C LEU A 116 -5.23 4.18 -0.73
N ALA A 117 -4.50 3.64 -1.71
CA ALA A 117 -3.47 2.64 -1.48
C ALA A 117 -2.12 3.15 -2.02
N ILE A 118 -1.07 3.14 -1.18
CA ILE A 118 0.20 3.82 -1.45
C ILE A 118 1.35 2.82 -1.40
N CYS A 119 2.20 2.76 -2.44
CA CYS A 119 3.34 1.83 -2.53
C CYS A 119 2.91 0.38 -2.24
N ARG A 120 3.29 -0.22 -1.10
CA ARG A 120 2.81 -1.54 -0.65
C ARG A 120 1.29 -1.65 -0.69
N GLY A 121 0.56 -0.62 -0.26
CA GLY A 121 -0.91 -0.63 -0.32
C GLY A 121 -1.46 -0.87 -1.73
N PHE A 122 -0.85 -0.26 -2.75
CA PHE A 122 -1.26 -0.45 -4.14
C PHE A 122 -0.92 -1.85 -4.67
N GLN A 123 0.18 -2.44 -4.20
CA GLN A 123 0.54 -3.83 -4.48
C GLN A 123 -0.45 -4.80 -3.82
N GLU A 124 -0.85 -4.55 -2.57
CA GLU A 124 -1.88 -5.31 -1.86
C GLU A 124 -3.21 -5.27 -2.62
N LEU A 125 -3.62 -4.10 -3.11
CA LEU A 125 -4.83 -3.94 -3.94
C LEU A 125 -4.76 -4.83 -5.19
N ASN A 126 -3.63 -4.82 -5.90
CA ASN A 126 -3.46 -5.64 -7.09
C ASN A 126 -3.53 -7.14 -6.76
N VAL A 127 -2.81 -7.59 -5.73
CA VAL A 127 -2.76 -9.00 -5.33
C VAL A 127 -4.12 -9.48 -4.82
N ALA A 128 -4.82 -8.71 -3.99
CA ALA A 128 -6.14 -9.04 -3.49
C ALA A 128 -7.15 -9.30 -4.62
N LEU A 129 -7.01 -8.59 -5.74
CA LEU A 129 -7.89 -8.72 -6.90
C LEU A 129 -7.40 -9.74 -7.94
N GLY A 130 -6.34 -10.49 -7.65
CA GLY A 130 -5.84 -11.57 -8.49
C GLY A 130 -4.78 -11.17 -9.51
N GLY A 131 -4.12 -10.03 -9.31
CA GLY A 131 -2.88 -9.68 -10.02
C GLY A 131 -1.64 -10.31 -9.38
N SER A 132 -0.48 -10.11 -10.01
CA SER A 132 0.82 -10.60 -9.52
C SER A 132 1.87 -9.50 -9.46
N LEU A 133 2.99 -9.78 -8.77
CA LEU A 133 4.08 -8.84 -8.57
C LEU A 133 5.41 -9.42 -9.05
N HIS A 134 6.29 -8.55 -9.54
CA HIS A 134 7.71 -8.81 -9.57
C HIS A 134 8.27 -8.65 -8.15
N GLN A 135 8.92 -9.70 -7.61
CA GLN A 135 9.51 -9.67 -6.28
C GLN A 135 10.75 -8.76 -6.19
N ALA A 136 11.54 -8.70 -7.27
CA ALA A 136 12.70 -7.82 -7.41
C ALA A 136 12.66 -7.16 -8.78
N LEU A 137 12.02 -5.99 -8.88
CA LEU A 137 11.80 -5.28 -10.13
C LEU A 137 13.11 -4.94 -10.85
N ALA A 138 14.15 -4.56 -10.10
CA ALA A 138 15.48 -4.24 -10.62
C ALA A 138 16.19 -5.43 -11.32
N GLU A 139 15.78 -6.67 -11.02
CA GLU A 139 16.33 -7.87 -11.67
C GLU A 139 15.59 -8.22 -12.97
N VAL A 140 14.47 -7.55 -13.27
CA VAL A 140 13.66 -7.84 -14.46
C VAL A 140 14.22 -7.07 -15.66
N PRO A 141 14.66 -7.76 -16.73
CA PRO A 141 15.23 -7.09 -17.90
C PRO A 141 14.27 -6.07 -18.52
N GLY A 142 14.74 -4.83 -18.68
CA GLY A 142 13.98 -3.74 -19.29
C GLY A 142 13.27 -2.81 -18.30
N PHE A 143 13.36 -3.08 -17.00
CA PHE A 143 12.91 -2.15 -15.97
C PHE A 143 14.07 -1.34 -15.39
N GLU A 144 13.78 -0.11 -14.98
CA GLU A 144 14.71 0.71 -14.20
C GLU A 144 14.76 0.25 -12.75
N ASP A 145 15.80 0.66 -12.03
CA ASP A 145 15.84 0.45 -10.59
C ASP A 145 15.00 1.51 -9.88
N HIS A 146 13.96 1.03 -9.18
CA HIS A 146 12.98 1.84 -8.46
C HIS A 146 13.21 1.85 -6.94
N SER A 147 14.28 1.19 -6.46
CA SER A 147 14.57 1.10 -5.03
C SER A 147 15.11 2.40 -4.44
N TRP A 148 15.23 2.42 -3.12
CA TRP A 148 15.97 3.48 -2.44
C TRP A 148 17.47 3.28 -2.59
N ASP A 149 18.20 4.36 -2.33
CA ASP A 149 19.66 4.41 -2.30
C ASP A 149 20.09 4.67 -0.85
N ASP A 150 20.79 3.70 -0.26
CA ASP A 150 21.23 3.74 1.14
C ASP A 150 22.29 4.82 1.41
N GLU A 151 22.94 5.35 0.37
CA GLU A 151 23.89 6.46 0.50
C GLU A 151 23.18 7.82 0.64
N LYS A 152 21.90 7.90 0.25
CA LYS A 152 21.10 9.13 0.33
C LYS A 152 20.48 9.32 1.71
N THR A 153 20.41 10.56 2.15
CA THR A 153 19.60 10.93 3.31
C THR A 153 18.12 10.65 3.03
N ARG A 154 17.33 10.50 4.10
CA ARG A 154 15.88 10.37 3.99
C ARG A 154 15.24 11.49 3.17
N GLU A 155 15.72 12.72 3.27
CA GLU A 155 15.13 13.83 2.50
C GLU A 155 15.41 13.67 1.00
N GLU A 156 16.64 13.30 0.65
CA GLU A 156 17.06 13.06 -0.73
C GLU A 156 16.33 11.86 -1.36
N GLN A 157 16.09 10.79 -0.59
CA GLN A 157 15.32 9.63 -1.03
C GLN A 157 13.88 9.98 -1.45
N TYR A 158 13.27 11.03 -0.88
CA TYR A 158 11.89 11.42 -1.19
C TYR A 158 11.79 12.52 -2.25
N LEU A 159 12.91 12.97 -2.82
CA LEU A 159 12.91 13.85 -3.99
C LEU A 159 12.44 13.12 -5.25
N PRO A 160 11.98 13.85 -6.29
CA PRO A 160 11.63 13.23 -7.56
C PRO A 160 12.79 12.41 -8.15
N SER A 161 12.50 11.17 -8.53
CA SER A 161 13.45 10.16 -9.02
C SER A 161 13.26 9.88 -10.51
N HIS A 162 12.02 9.67 -10.96
CA HIS A 162 11.69 9.45 -12.37
C HIS A 162 10.37 10.15 -12.73
N ARG A 163 10.02 10.11 -14.03
CA ARG A 163 8.73 10.62 -14.51
C ARG A 163 7.73 9.48 -14.68
N ILE A 164 6.46 9.83 -14.57
CA ILE A 164 5.34 8.96 -14.94
C ILE A 164 4.50 9.65 -16.00
N LYS A 165 4.03 8.87 -16.96
CA LYS A 165 3.01 9.26 -17.92
C LYS A 165 1.63 8.94 -17.36
N ILE A 166 0.83 9.97 -17.12
CA ILE A 166 -0.55 9.83 -16.68
C ILE A 166 -1.43 9.56 -17.91
N LEU A 167 -2.19 8.47 -17.87
CA LEU A 167 -3.08 8.06 -18.95
C LEU A 167 -4.33 8.95 -18.99
N LYS A 168 -4.90 9.13 -20.18
CA LYS A 168 -6.11 9.96 -20.33
C LYS A 168 -7.34 9.25 -19.78
N ASP A 169 -8.37 10.04 -19.47
CA ASP A 169 -9.69 9.59 -19.04
C ASP A 169 -9.74 8.80 -17.72
N CYS A 170 -8.62 8.72 -16.99
CA CYS A 170 -8.50 8.09 -15.68
C CYS A 170 -8.78 9.05 -14.51
N LEU A 171 -8.87 8.52 -13.29
CA LEU A 171 -9.14 9.32 -12.10
C LEU A 171 -7.97 10.26 -11.79
N LEU A 172 -6.74 9.76 -11.88
CA LEU A 172 -5.54 10.55 -11.62
C LEU A 172 -5.45 11.79 -12.54
N HIS A 173 -5.73 11.63 -13.84
CA HIS A 173 -5.76 12.74 -14.79
C HIS A 173 -6.82 13.78 -14.43
N ARG A 174 -8.01 13.36 -13.97
CA ARG A 174 -9.09 14.27 -13.55
C ARG A 174 -8.74 15.05 -12.28
N ILE A 175 -7.98 14.45 -11.37
CA ILE A 175 -7.57 15.08 -10.11
C ILE A 175 -6.44 16.08 -10.36
N LEU A 176 -5.44 15.72 -11.17
CA LEU A 176 -4.22 16.51 -11.32
C LEU A 176 -4.24 17.48 -12.51
N ASP A 177 -5.09 17.22 -13.51
CA ASP A 177 -5.09 17.94 -14.80
C ASP A 177 -3.69 17.98 -15.45
N GLN A 178 -2.99 16.84 -15.38
CA GLN A 178 -1.65 16.64 -15.93
C GLN A 178 -1.56 15.30 -16.66
N THR A 179 -0.71 15.25 -17.68
CA THR A 179 -0.39 14.02 -18.43
C THR A 179 0.97 13.46 -18.09
N ASP A 180 1.76 14.18 -17.30
CA ASP A 180 3.15 13.86 -17.02
C ASP A 180 3.57 14.50 -15.68
N LEU A 181 4.20 13.73 -14.79
CA LEU A 181 4.57 14.17 -13.44
C LEU A 181 5.89 13.52 -13.00
N ALA A 182 6.74 14.28 -12.31
CA ALA A 182 7.92 13.72 -11.64
C ALA A 182 7.55 13.25 -10.23
N VAL A 183 7.92 12.02 -9.88
CA VAL A 183 7.57 11.37 -8.60
C VAL A 183 8.81 10.77 -7.95
N ASN A 184 8.76 10.57 -6.63
CA ASN A 184 9.77 9.75 -5.95
C ASN A 184 9.55 8.26 -6.23
N SER A 185 10.55 7.44 -5.93
CA SER A 185 10.47 5.98 -6.07
C SER A 185 11.25 5.31 -4.95
N LEU A 186 10.59 4.42 -4.21
CA LEU A 186 11.11 3.75 -3.02
C LEU A 186 10.47 2.36 -2.91
N HIS A 187 10.55 1.55 -3.97
CA HIS A 187 9.94 0.23 -4.01
C HIS A 187 10.79 -0.80 -4.75
N HIS A 188 10.94 -1.98 -4.16
CA HIS A 188 11.60 -3.12 -4.82
C HIS A 188 10.62 -3.97 -5.63
N GLN A 189 9.37 -4.05 -5.20
CA GLN A 189 8.32 -4.77 -5.92
C GLN A 189 7.60 -3.88 -6.92
N GLY A 190 7.16 -4.46 -8.03
CA GLY A 190 6.34 -3.82 -9.05
C GLY A 190 5.20 -4.73 -9.51
N ILE A 191 4.17 -4.17 -10.15
CA ILE A 191 3.11 -4.99 -10.75
C ILE A 191 3.70 -5.77 -11.93
N GLU A 192 3.56 -7.09 -11.91
CA GLU A 192 3.84 -7.97 -13.05
C GLU A 192 2.57 -8.13 -13.89
N GLN A 193 1.50 -8.64 -13.28
CA GLN A 193 0.20 -8.76 -13.90
C GLN A 193 -0.81 -7.87 -13.18
N LEU A 194 -1.38 -6.92 -13.92
CA LEU A 194 -2.47 -6.10 -13.42
C LEU A 194 -3.73 -6.96 -13.22
N ALA A 195 -4.36 -6.82 -12.05
CA ALA A 195 -5.53 -7.58 -11.69
C ALA A 195 -6.73 -7.29 -12.61
N PRO A 196 -7.61 -8.28 -12.86
CA PRO A 196 -8.87 -8.06 -13.54
C PRO A 196 -9.71 -6.97 -12.87
N GLY A 197 -10.31 -6.09 -13.67
CA GLY A 197 -11.14 -4.98 -13.17
C GLY A 197 -10.36 -3.75 -12.71
N LEU A 198 -9.02 -3.81 -12.66
CA LEU A 198 -8.18 -2.63 -12.48
C LEU A 198 -7.81 -2.02 -13.84
N HIS A 199 -7.61 -0.70 -13.82
CA HIS A 199 -7.09 0.07 -14.94
C HIS A 199 -5.81 0.78 -14.49
N ALA A 200 -4.79 0.79 -15.33
CA ALA A 200 -3.61 1.58 -15.08
C ALA A 200 -3.95 3.07 -15.26
N ASP A 201 -3.65 3.88 -14.25
CA ASP A 201 -3.82 5.34 -14.29
C ASP A 201 -2.53 6.05 -14.77
N ALA A 202 -1.37 5.46 -14.51
CA ALA A 202 -0.07 5.96 -14.94
C ALA A 202 0.94 4.81 -15.11
N ILE A 203 1.99 5.07 -15.89
CA ILE A 203 3.15 4.18 -16.09
C ILE A 203 4.45 4.99 -15.98
N SER A 204 5.53 4.38 -15.48
CA SER A 204 6.88 4.95 -15.60
C SER A 204 7.36 4.92 -17.06
N GLU A 205 8.40 5.71 -17.35
CA GLU A 205 9.04 5.72 -18.68
C GLU A 205 9.68 4.38 -19.06
#